data_AF-A0A6C1T6H2-F1
#
_entry.id   AF-A0A6C1T6H2-F1
#
_cell.length_a   1.000
_cell.length_b   1.000
_cell.length_c   1.000
_cell.angle_alpha   90.00
_cell.angle_beta   90.00
_cell.angle_gamma   90.00
#
_symmetry.space_group_name_H-M   'P 1'
#
loop_
_entity.id
_entity.type
_entity.pdbx_description
1 polymer ?
#
loop_
_entity_poly.entity_id
_entity_poly.type
_entity_poly.pdbx_seq_one_letter_code
_entity_poly.pdbx_strand_id
1 'polypeptide(L)'
;MRGAVNQEDRVMFKFLFGAKDKAPAVKQETQRETVERAQRELNEILATLSPKARITIYPEEGTLIVELPEQMPDEAKALPAPEATDK
;
A
#
# COMPACT_ATOMS: atom_id res chain seq x y z
N MET A 1 -49.63 11.64 -3.44
CA MET A 1 -49.17 11.08 -4.73
C MET A 1 -47.94 10.22 -4.47
N ARG A 2 -48.04 8.88 -4.60
CA ARG A 2 -46.92 7.95 -4.45
C ARG A 2 -46.44 7.60 -5.86
N GLY A 3 -45.25 8.06 -6.24
CA GLY A 3 -44.66 7.78 -7.56
C GLY A 3 -44.42 6.28 -7.71
N ALA A 4 -44.90 5.71 -8.80
CA ALA A 4 -44.64 4.32 -9.17
C ALA A 4 -43.15 4.19 -9.55
N VAL A 5 -42.39 3.41 -8.78
CA VAL A 5 -41.00 3.04 -9.14
C VAL A 5 -41.07 2.15 -10.37
N ASN A 6 -40.39 2.55 -11.44
CA ASN A 6 -40.43 1.88 -12.74
C ASN A 6 -39.75 0.50 -12.66
N GLN A 7 -40.30 -0.49 -13.36
CA GLN A 7 -39.81 -1.87 -13.29
C GLN A 7 -38.39 -2.01 -13.86
N GLU A 8 -38.03 -1.17 -14.84
CA GLU A 8 -36.72 -1.10 -15.46
C GLU A 8 -35.65 -0.61 -14.47
N ASP A 9 -35.99 0.36 -13.62
CA ASP A 9 -35.10 0.82 -12.54
C ASP A 9 -34.79 -0.33 -11.58
N ARG A 10 -35.78 -1.17 -11.25
CA ARG A 10 -35.56 -2.34 -10.37
C ARG A 10 -34.64 -3.38 -10.99
N VAL A 11 -34.72 -3.57 -12.31
CA VAL A 11 -33.85 -4.51 -13.04
C VAL A 11 -32.43 -3.96 -13.13
N MET A 12 -32.28 -2.67 -13.39
CA MET A 12 -30.98 -1.99 -13.45
C MET A 12 -30.30 -1.96 -12.07
N PHE A 13 -31.04 -1.67 -11.00
CA PHE A 13 -30.53 -1.75 -9.62
C PHE A 13 -30.11 -3.18 -9.23
N LYS A 14 -30.88 -4.21 -9.62
CA LYS A 14 -30.49 -5.60 -9.39
C LYS A 14 -29.23 -6.01 -10.16
N PHE A 15 -28.99 -5.45 -11.35
CA PHE A 15 -27.78 -5.74 -12.12
C PHE A 15 -26.54 -5.07 -11.50
N LEU A 16 -26.66 -3.83 -11.05
CA LEU A 16 -25.58 -3.07 -10.40
C LEU A 16 -25.17 -3.66 -9.04
N PHE A 17 -26.10 -4.27 -8.30
CA PHE A 17 -25.86 -4.78 -6.95
C PHE A 17 -25.90 -6.32 -6.82
N GLY A 18 -26.41 -7.05 -7.83
CA GLY A 18 -26.50 -8.51 -7.83
C GLY A 18 -25.19 -9.24 -8.13
N ALA A 19 -24.12 -8.50 -8.46
CA ALA A 19 -22.78 -9.05 -8.63
C ALA A 19 -21.92 -8.97 -7.35
N LYS A 20 -22.44 -8.39 -6.26
CA LYS A 20 -21.70 -8.25 -4.99
C LYS A 20 -21.34 -9.58 -4.33
N ASP A 21 -22.04 -10.67 -4.66
CA ASP A 21 -21.75 -12.02 -4.16
C ASP A 21 -20.57 -12.69 -4.87
N LYS A 22 -19.99 -12.06 -5.91
CA LYS A 22 -18.82 -12.56 -6.66
C LYS A 22 -17.61 -11.63 -6.62
N ALA A 23 -17.60 -10.63 -5.74
CA ALA A 23 -16.32 -10.03 -5.38
C ALA A 23 -15.52 -11.12 -4.64
N PRO A 24 -14.28 -11.45 -5.07
CA PRO A 24 -13.45 -12.36 -4.28
C PRO A 24 -13.41 -11.77 -2.87
N ALA A 25 -13.82 -12.57 -1.87
CA ALA A 25 -13.73 -12.16 -0.48
C ALA A 25 -12.27 -11.81 -0.23
N VAL A 26 -11.97 -10.51 -0.18
CA VAL A 26 -10.64 -10.03 0.18
C VAL A 26 -10.44 -10.61 1.58
N LYS A 27 -9.57 -11.62 1.69
CA LYS A 27 -9.30 -12.29 2.95
C LYS A 27 -8.80 -11.19 3.89
N GLN A 28 -9.66 -10.79 4.83
CA GLN A 28 -9.26 -9.80 5.80
C GLN A 28 -8.16 -10.43 6.67
N GLU A 29 -6.97 -9.85 6.60
CA GLU A 29 -5.86 -10.28 7.44
C GLU A 29 -6.21 -10.02 8.90
N THR A 30 -5.90 -10.99 9.75
CA THR A 30 -5.87 -10.76 11.20
C THR A 30 -4.74 -9.80 11.54
N GLN A 31 -4.82 -9.14 12.70
CA GLN A 31 -3.76 -8.24 13.17
C GLN A 31 -2.38 -8.92 13.22
N ARG A 32 -2.33 -10.20 13.60
CA ARG A 32 -1.11 -10.99 13.62
C ARG A 32 -0.54 -11.18 12.21
N GLU A 33 -1.36 -11.61 11.26
CA GLU A 33 -0.95 -11.78 9.86
C GLU A 33 -0.45 -10.46 9.27
N THR A 34 -1.11 -9.34 9.59
CA THR A 34 -0.67 -8.00 9.16
C THR A 34 0.71 -7.64 9.72
N VAL A 35 0.96 -7.89 11.01
CA VAL A 35 2.25 -7.59 11.64
C VAL A 35 3.37 -8.45 11.05
N GLU A 36 3.13 -9.76 10.89
CA GLU A 36 4.12 -10.69 10.34
C GLU A 36 4.46 -10.34 8.89
N ARG A 37 3.46 -9.95 8.08
CA ARG A 37 3.68 -9.48 6.71
C ARG A 37 4.48 -8.18 6.69
N ALA A 38 4.08 -7.17 7.46
CA ALA A 38 4.78 -5.89 7.52
C ALA A 38 6.24 -6.05 7.98
N GLN A 39 6.48 -6.91 8.97
CA GLN A 39 7.84 -7.24 9.44
C GLN A 39 8.68 -7.87 8.34
N ARG A 40 8.09 -8.79 7.56
CA ARG A 40 8.78 -9.44 6.44
C ARG A 40 9.17 -8.43 5.35
N GLU A 41 8.23 -7.58 4.95
CA GLU A 41 8.44 -6.54 3.93
C GLU A 41 9.55 -5.57 4.38
N LEU A 42 9.51 -5.11 5.63
CA LEU A 42 10.57 -4.26 6.19
C LEU A 42 11.93 -4.95 6.15
N ASN A 43 12.01 -6.21 6.58
CA ASN A 43 13.27 -6.96 6.57
C ASN A 43 13.84 -7.12 5.15
N GLU A 44 13.01 -7.41 4.16
CA GLU A 44 13.43 -7.54 2.76
C GLU A 44 14.07 -6.24 2.26
N ILE A 45 13.45 -5.10 2.52
CA ILE A 45 13.96 -3.78 2.10
C ILE A 45 15.27 -3.47 2.82
N LEU A 46 15.28 -3.53 4.16
CA LEU A 46 16.44 -3.16 4.98
C LEU A 46 17.66 -4.06 4.72
N ALA A 47 17.43 -5.32 4.34
CA ALA A 47 18.48 -6.25 3.93
C ALA A 47 19.21 -5.80 2.66
N THR A 48 18.56 -5.04 1.77
CA THR A 48 19.18 -4.54 0.52
C THR A 48 20.00 -3.26 0.70
N LEU A 49 19.78 -2.52 1.78
CA LEU A 49 20.45 -1.23 2.01
C LEU A 49 21.94 -1.40 2.30
N SER A 50 22.76 -0.54 1.68
CA SER A 50 24.19 -0.40 1.96
C SER A 50 24.55 1.08 1.80
N PRO A 51 24.81 1.82 2.89
CA PRO A 51 24.95 1.34 4.27
C PRO A 51 23.62 0.89 4.89
N LYS A 52 23.69 0.13 5.99
CA LYS A 52 22.51 -0.35 6.73
C LYS A 52 21.82 0.82 7.44
N ALA A 53 20.48 0.77 7.48
CA ALA A 53 19.68 1.72 8.25
C ALA A 53 19.88 1.53 9.76
N ARG A 54 19.76 2.63 10.53
CA ARG A 54 19.70 2.58 11.99
C ARG A 54 18.24 2.47 12.43
N ILE A 55 17.96 1.60 13.39
CA ILE A 55 16.61 1.40 13.93
C ILE A 55 16.62 1.78 15.42
N THR A 56 15.73 2.68 15.81
CA THR A 56 15.48 3.06 17.21
C THR A 56 14.10 2.58 17.60
N ILE A 57 13.99 1.84 18.70
CA ILE A 57 12.73 1.29 19.22
C ILE A 57 12.36 2.07 20.48
N TYR A 58 11.10 2.48 20.60
CA TYR A 58 10.52 3.14 21.77
C TYR A 58 9.47 2.21 22.39
N PRO A 59 9.86 1.32 23.34
CA PRO A 59 8.96 0.28 23.85
C PRO A 59 7.72 0.84 24.54
N GLU A 60 7.86 1.94 25.28
CA GLU A 60 6.77 2.58 26.03
C GLU A 60 5.69 3.16 25.11
N GLU A 61 6.07 3.56 23.90
CA GLU A 61 5.15 4.11 22.89
C GLU A 61 4.66 3.04 21.90
N GLY A 62 5.33 1.89 21.84
CA GLY A 62 5.08 0.85 20.85
C GLY A 62 5.47 1.26 19.43
N THR A 63 6.41 2.21 19.28
CA THR A 63 6.81 2.79 17.99
C THR A 63 8.29 2.49 17.68
N LEU A 64 8.65 2.67 16.41
CA LEU A 64 10.03 2.60 15.94
C LEU A 64 10.29 3.68 14.90
N ILE A 65 11.55 4.14 14.84
CA ILE A 65 12.06 5.04 13.82
C ILE A 65 13.14 4.30 13.04
N VAL A 66 13.06 4.36 11.70
CA VAL A 66 14.08 3.83 10.79
C VAL A 66 14.78 5.01 10.13
N GLU A 67 16.04 5.23 10.49
CA GLU A 67 16.90 6.20 9.82
C GLU A 67 17.47 5.56 8.57
N LEU A 68 16.89 5.92 7.42
CA LEU A 68 17.31 5.48 6.10
C LEU A 68 18.63 6.15 5.69
N PRO A 69 19.45 5.49 4.85
CA PRO A 69 20.62 6.13 4.26
C PRO A 69 20.23 7.36 3.44
N GLU A 70 21.16 8.33 3.33
CA GLU A 70 20.93 9.58 2.58
C GLU A 70 20.53 9.36 1.12
N GLN A 71 21.05 8.30 0.51
CA GLN A 71 20.72 7.90 -0.84
C GLN A 71 20.27 6.43 -0.85
N MET A 72 19.08 6.19 -1.38
CA MET A 72 18.57 4.83 -1.50
C MET A 72 19.22 4.10 -2.70
N PRO A 73 19.42 2.77 -2.65
CA PRO A 73 20.13 2.04 -3.71
C PRO A 73 19.47 2.09 -5.10
N ASP A 74 18.15 2.29 -5.15
CA ASP A 74 17.37 2.49 -6.36
C ASP A 74 17.57 3.91 -6.94
N GLU A 75 17.71 4.92 -6.08
CA GLU A 75 17.99 6.31 -6.46
C GLU A 75 19.41 6.48 -7.01
N ALA A 76 20.39 5.73 -6.50
CA ALA A 76 21.77 5.75 -7.01
C ALA A 76 21.92 5.24 -8.45
N LYS A 77 20.95 4.45 -8.94
CA LYS A 77 20.93 3.94 -10.32
C LYS A 77 20.27 4.89 -11.31
N ALA A 78 19.54 5.88 -10.83
CA ALA A 78 19.01 6.93 -11.68
C ALA A 78 20.19 7.81 -12.11
N LEU A 79 20.57 7.71 -13.39
CA LEU A 79 21.51 8.66 -13.98
C LEU A 79 20.96 10.09 -13.74
N PRO A 80 21.81 11.06 -13.35
CA PRO A 80 21.36 12.44 -13.29
C PRO A 80 20.78 12.80 -14.66
N ALA A 81 19.60 13.43 -14.65
CA ALA A 81 18.97 13.88 -15.88
C ALA A 81 19.98 14.72 -16.67
N PRO A 82 20.15 14.49 -17.98
CA PRO A 82 21.11 15.26 -18.76
C PRO A 82 20.81 16.74 -18.58
N GLU A 83 21.82 17.53 -18.26
CA GLU A 83 21.68 18.99 -18.23
C GLU A 83 21.15 19.40 -19.60
N ALA A 84 19.99 20.07 -19.61
CA ALA A 84 19.44 20.65 -20.82
C ALA A 84 20.52 21.59 -21.35
N THR A 85 21.21 21.17 -22.41
CA THR A 85 22.22 21.98 -23.06
C THR A 85 21.52 23.26 -23.50
N ASP A 86 21.83 24.35 -22.81
CA ASP A 86 21.40 25.70 -23.16
C ASP A 86 21.67 25.90 -24.66
N LYS A 87 20.61 26.20 -25.40
CA LYS A 87 20.68 26.60 -26.80
C LYS A 87 20.83 28.10 -26.90
#